data_AF-A0AAW0PXG2-F1
#
_entry.id   AF-A0AAW0PXG2-F1
#
_cell.length_a   1.000
_cell.length_b   1.000
_cell.length_c   1.000
_cell.angle_alpha   90.00
_cell.angle_beta   90.00
_cell.angle_gamma   90.00
#
_symmetry.space_group_name_H-M   'P 1'
#
loop_
_entity.id
_entity.type
_entity.pdbx_description
1 polymer ?
#
loop_
_entity_poly.entity_id
_entity_poly.type
_entity_poly.pdbx_seq_one_letter_code
_entity_poly.pdbx_strand_id
1 'polypeptide(L)'
;MILATIIANCIVLALEQHLPASDKTPMSERLDDTEPYFIGIFCFEAGIKIIALGFAFHKGSYLRNGWNVMDFVVVLTGILATVGADFDLRTLRAVRVLRPLKLVSGIPSESPGGSEVHMKAMVPLLQIGLLLFFAILMFAIIGLDFYMGKFHRTCFRIDTKEVMLAEEDKNAEEKSLDAAWYKKKASNSVLKRAKKSKNDLINAEEGEDHFTDISSVAPQGSPFARGSVKSKNESSSYFKRKEKRIRFTIRRLVKSQSFYWTVLCLVGLNTLCVAIVHYDQPEWLTYALYLAEFVFLGLFLAEMSMKMYGLGPQNYFHSSFNCFDFGVIIGSIFEVIWAAIKPGASFGISVLRALRLLRIFKVTKYWNSLRNLVVSLLNSMKSIISLLFLLFLFIVVFALLGMQLFGGQFNFEDETPTTNFDTFPAAILTVFQILTGEDWNAVMYHGIESQGGVHGGMFSSIYFIVLTLFGNYTLLNVFLAIAVDNLANAQELTKDEEEQEEAINKKLALQKAKEVKEVSPMSAANISITAKEQHKSLKTMSIWEQRANQMRRHNRASCEALYDELEPEDLPRLCPLRPDMKTHRDRPLVVEPRDGPILPDHMNATQNTPEEPKPGPSRPHVPSNPQTPQA
;
A
#
# COMPACT_ATOMS: atom_id res chain seq x y z
N MET A 1 13.27 -19.87 25.07
CA MET A 1 13.15 -21.34 25.03
C MET A 1 11.84 -21.76 24.39
N ILE A 2 10.71 -21.71 25.09
CA ILE A 2 9.37 -22.16 24.60
C ILE A 2 9.04 -21.66 23.17
N LEU A 3 9.27 -20.38 22.86
CA LEU A 3 9.04 -19.84 21.51
C LEU A 3 9.82 -20.59 20.42
N ALA A 4 11.09 -20.92 20.67
CA ALA A 4 11.91 -21.68 19.74
C ALA A 4 11.45 -23.15 19.63
N THR A 5 10.94 -23.73 20.72
CA THR A 5 10.31 -25.07 20.71
C THR A 5 9.04 -25.08 19.87
N ILE A 6 8.20 -24.04 19.95
CA ILE A 6 7.01 -23.89 19.10
C ILE A 6 7.41 -23.78 17.62
N ILE A 7 8.38 -22.92 17.29
CA ILE A 7 8.88 -22.77 15.92
C ILE A 7 9.45 -24.08 15.39
N ALA A 8 10.28 -24.79 16.17
CA ALA A 8 10.82 -26.09 15.78
C ALA A 8 9.72 -27.14 15.53
N ASN A 9 8.68 -27.17 16.36
CA ASN A 9 7.52 -28.05 16.17
C ASN A 9 6.74 -27.70 14.89
N CYS A 10 6.54 -26.41 14.61
CA CYS A 10 5.90 -25.96 13.37
C CYS A 10 6.71 -26.35 12.13
N ILE A 11 8.05 -26.28 12.20
CA ILE A 11 8.94 -26.73 11.12
C ILE A 11 8.84 -28.25 10.93
N VAL A 12 8.77 -29.03 12.02
CA VAL A 12 8.55 -30.49 11.94
C VAL A 12 7.22 -30.81 11.26
N LEU A 13 6.11 -30.19 11.70
CA LEU A 13 4.79 -30.37 11.07
C LEU A 13 4.78 -29.95 9.59
N ALA A 14 5.53 -28.90 9.21
CA ALA A 14 5.65 -28.45 7.83
C ALA A 14 6.56 -29.34 6.95
N LEU A 15 7.40 -30.18 7.55
CA LEU A 15 8.26 -31.15 6.85
C LEU A 15 7.63 -32.55 6.80
N GLU A 16 6.48 -32.76 7.44
CA GLU A 16 5.72 -34.02 7.41
C GLU A 16 5.04 -34.19 6.05
N GLN A 17 5.56 -35.09 5.22
CA GLN A 17 4.99 -35.41 3.91
C GLN A 17 3.97 -36.55 4.04
N HIS A 18 2.73 -36.28 3.62
CA HIS A 18 1.64 -37.26 3.66
C HIS A 18 1.55 -37.98 2.32
N LEU A 19 1.61 -39.30 2.32
CA LEU A 19 1.50 -40.15 1.12
C LEU A 19 0.15 -40.90 1.11
N PRO A 20 -0.33 -41.33 -0.07
CA PRO A 20 -1.50 -42.20 -0.17
C PRO A 20 -1.30 -43.53 0.59
N ALA A 21 -2.41 -44.20 0.88
CA ALA A 21 -2.45 -45.48 1.60
C ALA A 21 -1.80 -45.52 3.00
N SER A 22 -1.48 -44.36 3.59
CA SER A 22 -0.74 -44.24 4.87
C SER A 22 0.72 -44.71 4.81
N ASP A 23 1.32 -44.78 3.62
CA ASP A 23 2.77 -44.94 3.47
C ASP A 23 3.53 -43.76 4.08
N LYS A 24 4.79 -43.99 4.44
CA LYS A 24 5.66 -42.95 5.04
C LYS A 24 7.02 -42.93 4.38
N THR A 25 7.55 -41.73 4.18
CA THR A 25 8.97 -41.57 3.83
C THR A 25 9.84 -41.86 5.06
N PRO A 26 11.10 -42.31 4.89
CA PRO A 26 12.04 -42.48 6.00
C PRO A 26 12.36 -41.16 6.72
N MET A 27 12.06 -40.01 6.11
CA MET A 27 12.09 -38.71 6.77
C MET A 27 10.88 -38.52 7.69
N SER A 28 9.66 -38.80 7.20
CA SER A 28 8.42 -38.68 7.99
C SER A 28 8.44 -39.59 9.22
N GLU A 29 8.90 -40.84 9.09
CA GLU A 29 9.06 -41.77 10.22
C GLU A 29 10.00 -41.20 11.32
N ARG A 30 11.11 -40.55 10.91
CA ARG A 30 12.02 -39.86 11.84
C ARG A 30 11.44 -38.60 12.46
N LEU A 31 10.42 -38.01 11.85
CA LEU A 31 9.72 -36.84 12.40
C LEU A 31 8.70 -37.28 13.45
N ASP A 32 7.99 -38.39 13.25
CA ASP A 32 7.12 -39.00 14.27
C ASP A 32 7.89 -39.29 15.58
N ASP A 33 9.11 -39.85 15.47
CA ASP A 33 10.01 -40.09 16.61
C ASP A 33 10.25 -38.82 17.46
N THR A 34 10.23 -37.62 16.85
CA THR A 34 10.48 -36.36 17.57
C THR A 34 9.25 -35.86 18.35
N GLU A 35 8.05 -36.31 18.00
CA GLU A 35 6.82 -35.81 18.59
C GLU A 35 6.67 -36.02 20.12
N PRO A 36 6.94 -37.20 20.70
CA PRO A 36 6.83 -37.39 22.15
C PRO A 36 7.73 -36.44 22.94
N TYR A 37 8.89 -36.03 22.40
CA TYR A 37 9.76 -35.03 23.03
C TYR A 37 9.10 -33.66 23.11
N PHE A 38 8.43 -33.21 22.03
CA PHE A 38 7.68 -31.96 22.05
C PHE A 38 6.50 -32.01 23.05
N ILE A 39 5.74 -33.11 23.07
CA ILE A 39 4.64 -33.30 24.03
C ILE A 39 5.18 -33.26 25.47
N GLY A 40 6.32 -33.89 25.74
CA GLY A 40 6.99 -33.85 27.04
C GLY A 40 7.36 -32.43 27.49
N ILE A 41 7.93 -31.62 26.59
CA ILE A 41 8.29 -30.22 26.90
C ILE A 41 7.03 -29.37 27.21
N PHE A 42 5.96 -29.50 26.43
CA PHE A 42 4.72 -28.76 26.69
C PHE A 42 3.97 -29.26 27.93
N CYS A 43 4.03 -30.56 28.23
CA CYS A 43 3.50 -31.11 29.48
C CYS A 43 4.24 -30.54 30.71
N PHE A 44 5.57 -30.41 30.63
CA PHE A 44 6.38 -29.78 31.66
C PHE A 44 6.08 -28.27 31.81
N GLU A 45 5.92 -27.54 30.69
CA GLU A 45 5.49 -26.14 30.68
C GLU A 45 4.12 -25.96 31.36
N ALA A 46 3.12 -26.76 30.96
CA ALA A 46 1.78 -26.73 31.53
C ALA A 46 1.79 -27.10 33.02
N GLY A 47 2.53 -28.13 33.42
CA GLY A 47 2.69 -28.54 34.82
C GLY A 47 3.26 -27.43 35.70
N ILE A 48 4.35 -26.77 35.28
CA ILE A 48 4.92 -25.62 36.01
C ILE A 48 3.90 -24.48 36.13
N LYS A 49 3.20 -24.13 35.04
CA LYS A 49 2.19 -23.06 35.07
C LYS A 49 1.02 -23.41 36.00
N ILE A 50 0.55 -24.65 36.03
CA ILE A 50 -0.54 -25.11 36.91
C ILE A 50 -0.11 -25.02 38.38
N ILE A 51 1.12 -25.42 38.71
CA ILE A 51 1.67 -25.31 40.06
C ILE A 51 1.82 -23.84 40.49
N ALA A 52 2.29 -22.96 39.59
CA ALA A 52 2.56 -21.55 39.90
C ALA A 52 1.30 -20.67 39.97
N LEU A 53 0.30 -20.91 39.11
CA LEU A 53 -0.93 -20.10 39.01
C LEU A 53 -2.13 -20.69 39.77
N GLY A 54 -2.05 -21.97 40.15
CA GLY A 54 -3.18 -22.76 40.61
C GLY A 54 -4.13 -23.14 39.47
N PHE A 55 -4.82 -24.27 39.61
CA PHE A 55 -5.54 -24.91 38.49
C PHE A 55 -6.76 -24.10 37.99
N ALA A 56 -7.76 -23.85 38.85
CA ALA A 56 -9.06 -23.29 38.43
C ALA A 56 -9.67 -22.20 39.35
N PHE A 57 -9.55 -22.33 40.67
CA PHE A 57 -10.44 -21.60 41.59
C PHE A 57 -10.14 -20.10 41.77
N HIS A 58 -8.89 -19.66 41.62
CA HIS A 58 -8.51 -18.25 41.84
C HIS A 58 -8.68 -17.39 40.57
N LYS A 59 -8.74 -16.06 40.73
CA LYS A 59 -8.95 -15.13 39.59
C LYS A 59 -7.78 -15.11 38.59
N GLY A 60 -6.56 -15.44 39.04
CA GLY A 60 -5.37 -15.62 38.18
C GLY A 60 -5.05 -17.07 37.83
N SER A 61 -5.97 -18.02 38.07
CA SER A 61 -5.70 -19.45 37.84
C SER A 61 -5.55 -19.81 36.37
N TYR A 62 -4.78 -20.88 36.13
CA TYR A 62 -4.35 -21.34 34.82
C TYR A 62 -5.50 -21.43 33.80
N LEU A 63 -6.59 -22.12 34.13
CA LEU A 63 -7.74 -22.33 33.23
C LEU A 63 -8.63 -21.09 33.01
N ARG A 64 -8.40 -19.96 33.70
CA ARG A 64 -9.10 -18.70 33.40
C ARG A 64 -8.49 -17.91 32.24
N ASN A 65 -7.26 -18.22 31.85
CA ASN A 65 -6.61 -17.60 30.69
C ASN A 65 -6.86 -18.47 29.44
N GLY A 66 -7.57 -17.95 28.44
CA GLY A 66 -7.92 -18.69 27.22
C GLY A 66 -6.70 -19.28 26.48
N TRP A 67 -5.55 -18.61 26.50
CA TRP A 67 -4.32 -19.13 25.90
C TRP A 67 -3.77 -20.35 26.63
N ASN A 68 -3.89 -20.38 27.97
CA ASN A 68 -3.52 -21.54 28.78
C ASN A 68 -4.51 -22.70 28.62
N VAL A 69 -5.80 -22.41 28.40
CA VAL A 69 -6.81 -23.45 28.08
C VAL A 69 -6.49 -24.11 26.74
N MET A 70 -6.12 -23.34 25.72
CA MET A 70 -5.67 -23.88 24.42
C MET A 70 -4.43 -24.77 24.59
N ASP A 71 -3.42 -24.29 25.34
CA ASP A 71 -2.20 -25.03 25.68
C ASP A 71 -2.52 -26.37 26.37
N PHE A 72 -3.44 -26.35 27.33
CA PHE A 72 -3.91 -27.53 28.05
C PHE A 72 -4.62 -28.55 27.14
N VAL A 73 -5.52 -28.07 26.26
CA VAL A 73 -6.23 -28.94 25.30
C VAL A 73 -5.23 -29.62 24.35
N VAL A 74 -4.25 -28.88 23.82
CA VAL A 74 -3.21 -29.42 22.92
C VAL A 74 -2.31 -30.45 23.62
N VAL A 75 -1.98 -30.24 24.89
CA VAL A 75 -1.22 -31.22 25.69
C VAL A 75 -2.08 -32.45 25.98
N LEU A 76 -3.36 -32.27 26.36
CA LEU A 76 -4.28 -33.35 26.69
C LEU A 76 -4.59 -34.25 25.49
N THR A 77 -4.89 -33.69 24.31
CA THR A 77 -5.09 -34.48 23.09
C THR A 77 -3.79 -35.11 22.60
N GLY A 78 -2.65 -34.44 22.80
CA GLY A 78 -1.32 -35.01 22.59
C GLY A 78 -1.11 -36.30 23.38
N ILE A 79 -1.37 -36.27 24.69
CA ILE A 79 -1.28 -37.44 25.58
C ILE A 79 -2.30 -38.51 25.19
N LEU A 80 -3.56 -38.14 24.97
CA LEU A 80 -4.63 -39.09 24.62
C LEU A 80 -4.29 -39.89 23.35
N ALA A 81 -3.72 -39.24 22.34
CA ALA A 81 -3.25 -39.90 21.12
C ALA A 81 -2.03 -40.82 21.33
N THR A 82 -1.20 -40.60 22.36
CA THR A 82 -0.11 -41.54 22.73
C THR A 82 -0.58 -42.75 23.55
N VAL A 83 -1.72 -42.64 24.23
CA VAL A 83 -2.30 -43.72 25.07
C VAL A 83 -3.10 -44.73 24.24
N GLY A 84 -3.33 -44.46 22.94
CA GLY A 84 -3.87 -45.45 22.00
C GLY A 84 -5.36 -45.75 22.18
N ALA A 85 -6.16 -44.76 22.56
CA ALA A 85 -7.62 -44.90 22.51
C ALA A 85 -8.12 -45.03 21.06
N ASP A 86 -9.12 -45.89 20.81
CA ASP A 86 -9.68 -46.25 19.49
C ASP A 86 -10.36 -45.10 18.71
N PHE A 87 -10.16 -43.85 19.12
CA PHE A 87 -10.62 -42.68 18.37
C PHE A 87 -9.76 -42.45 17.13
N ASP A 88 -10.36 -41.86 16.10
CA ASP A 88 -9.69 -41.55 14.84
C ASP A 88 -8.49 -40.62 15.08
N LEU A 89 -7.29 -41.22 15.09
CA LEU A 89 -6.06 -40.58 15.51
C LEU A 89 -5.71 -39.35 14.66
N ARG A 90 -6.19 -39.29 13.40
CA ARG A 90 -6.03 -38.13 12.51
C ARG A 90 -6.68 -36.88 13.11
N THR A 91 -7.88 -37.01 13.69
CA THR A 91 -8.60 -35.87 14.29
C THR A 91 -7.91 -35.34 15.55
N LEU A 92 -7.37 -36.23 16.40
CA LEU A 92 -6.60 -35.83 17.59
C LEU A 92 -5.23 -35.23 17.23
N ARG A 93 -4.62 -35.68 16.12
CA ARG A 93 -3.40 -35.09 15.55
C ARG A 93 -3.66 -33.68 15.03
N ALA A 94 -4.77 -33.44 14.33
CA ALA A 94 -5.14 -32.13 13.80
C ALA A 94 -5.20 -31.01 14.87
N VAL A 95 -5.60 -31.33 16.12
CA VAL A 95 -5.61 -30.36 17.24
C VAL A 95 -4.21 -29.76 17.50
N ARG A 96 -3.14 -30.49 17.16
CA ARG A 96 -1.75 -30.05 17.34
C ARG A 96 -1.37 -28.91 16.40
N VAL A 97 -2.11 -28.70 15.30
CA VAL A 97 -1.94 -27.57 14.38
C VAL A 97 -2.31 -26.22 15.02
N LEU A 98 -2.99 -26.22 16.17
CA LEU A 98 -3.25 -24.99 16.94
C LEU A 98 -1.98 -24.44 17.63
N ARG A 99 -0.88 -25.22 17.73
CA ARG A 99 0.39 -24.79 18.36
C ARG A 99 0.96 -23.49 17.77
N PRO A 100 1.06 -23.29 16.44
CA PRO A 100 1.49 -22.02 15.85
C PRO A 100 0.70 -20.76 16.31
N LEU A 101 -0.57 -20.87 16.70
CA LEU A 101 -1.33 -19.72 17.23
C LEU A 101 -0.72 -19.15 18.52
N LYS A 102 0.01 -19.97 19.30
CA LYS A 102 0.73 -19.53 20.50
C LYS A 102 1.86 -18.53 20.18
N LEU A 103 2.32 -18.43 18.92
CA LEU A 103 3.22 -17.36 18.46
C LEU A 103 2.57 -15.98 18.64
N VAL A 104 1.27 -15.84 18.40
CA VAL A 104 0.52 -14.58 18.61
C VAL A 104 0.57 -14.16 20.08
N SER A 105 0.43 -15.11 21.01
CA SER A 105 0.50 -14.84 22.45
C SER A 105 1.91 -14.47 22.95
N GLY A 106 2.96 -14.84 22.20
CA GLY A 106 4.35 -14.56 22.52
C GLY A 106 4.89 -13.26 21.93
N ILE A 107 4.20 -12.65 20.96
CA ILE A 107 4.53 -11.35 20.41
C ILE A 107 3.97 -10.28 21.37
N PRO A 108 4.81 -9.42 21.98
CA PRO A 108 4.31 -8.26 22.70
C PRO A 108 3.64 -7.33 21.68
N SER A 109 2.30 -7.31 21.69
CA SER A 109 1.51 -6.48 20.80
C SER A 109 1.87 -5.01 20.99
N GLU A 110 2.33 -4.32 19.94
CA GLU A 110 2.64 -2.87 19.99
C GLU A 110 1.39 -2.01 20.30
N SER A 111 0.20 -2.60 20.31
CA SER A 111 -1.04 -2.01 20.81
C SER A 111 -1.68 -2.86 21.92
N PRO A 112 -1.84 -2.35 23.16
CA PRO A 112 -2.57 -3.03 24.22
C PRO A 112 -4.09 -3.00 23.91
N GLY A 113 -4.56 -4.00 23.17
CA GLY A 113 -5.99 -4.10 22.81
C GLY A 113 -6.36 -5.09 21.71
N GLY A 114 -5.40 -5.73 21.00
CA GLY A 114 -5.71 -6.55 19.82
C GLY A 114 -6.79 -7.62 20.01
N SER A 115 -6.79 -8.35 21.12
CA SER A 115 -7.83 -9.34 21.45
C SER A 115 -9.21 -8.71 21.70
N GLU A 116 -9.27 -7.51 22.27
CA GLU A 116 -10.51 -6.78 22.54
C GLU A 116 -11.05 -6.11 21.27
N VAL A 117 -10.18 -5.61 20.38
CA VAL A 117 -10.55 -5.06 19.07
C VAL A 117 -11.19 -6.14 18.19
N HIS A 118 -10.57 -7.32 18.08
CA HIS A 118 -11.12 -8.43 17.30
C HIS A 118 -12.50 -8.89 17.81
N MET A 119 -12.66 -9.01 19.14
CA MET A 119 -13.96 -9.37 19.72
C MET A 119 -15.02 -8.29 19.52
N LYS A 120 -14.67 -6.99 19.62
CA LYS A 120 -15.60 -5.89 19.34
C LYS A 120 -16.02 -5.82 17.87
N ALA A 121 -15.10 -6.08 16.93
CA ALA A 121 -15.40 -6.13 15.50
C ALA A 121 -16.31 -7.32 15.12
N MET A 122 -16.17 -8.46 15.81
CA MET A 122 -16.94 -9.66 15.49
C MET A 122 -18.43 -9.56 15.85
N VAL A 123 -18.83 -8.76 16.84
CA VAL A 123 -20.22 -8.68 17.30
C VAL A 123 -21.19 -8.09 16.25
N PRO A 124 -20.91 -6.95 15.58
CA PRO A 124 -21.75 -6.47 14.47
C PRO A 124 -21.78 -7.45 13.28
N LEU A 125 -20.64 -8.09 12.98
CA LEU A 125 -20.56 -9.07 11.90
C LEU A 125 -21.35 -10.34 12.18
N LEU A 126 -21.46 -10.77 13.44
CA LEU A 126 -22.31 -11.89 13.82
C LEU A 126 -23.80 -11.61 13.56
N GLN A 127 -24.25 -10.35 13.72
CA GLN A 127 -25.62 -9.96 13.38
C GLN A 127 -25.89 -10.00 11.86
N ILE A 128 -24.94 -9.51 11.07
CA ILE A 128 -25.01 -9.58 9.60
C ILE A 128 -24.95 -11.04 9.12
N GLY A 129 -24.06 -11.85 9.71
CA GLY A 129 -23.94 -13.28 9.43
C GLY A 129 -25.19 -14.06 9.79
N LEU A 130 -25.87 -13.72 10.90
CA LEU A 130 -27.15 -14.32 11.28
C LEU A 130 -28.26 -13.98 10.28
N LEU A 131 -28.32 -12.73 9.81
CA LEU A 131 -29.26 -12.31 8.75
C LEU A 131 -28.99 -13.06 7.44
N LEU A 132 -27.73 -13.18 7.03
CA LEU A 132 -27.32 -13.95 5.84
C LEU A 132 -27.64 -15.44 6.00
N PHE A 133 -27.44 -16.03 7.17
CA PHE A 133 -27.82 -17.42 7.44
C PHE A 133 -29.31 -17.66 7.25
N PHE A 134 -30.18 -16.79 7.79
CA PHE A 134 -31.63 -16.89 7.57
C PHE A 134 -32.01 -16.69 6.10
N ALA A 135 -31.35 -15.78 5.38
CA ALA A 135 -31.59 -15.57 3.95
C ALA A 135 -31.18 -16.81 3.12
N ILE A 136 -30.00 -17.38 3.38
CA ILE A 136 -29.52 -18.60 2.73
C ILE A 136 -30.45 -19.77 3.02
N LEU A 137 -30.89 -19.94 4.28
CA LEU A 137 -31.84 -20.98 4.66
C LEU A 137 -33.18 -20.84 3.91
N MET A 138 -33.71 -19.62 3.80
CA MET A 138 -34.92 -19.34 3.03
C MET A 138 -34.75 -19.71 1.55
N PHE A 139 -33.66 -19.26 0.90
CA PHE A 139 -33.40 -19.60 -0.50
C PHE A 139 -33.10 -21.09 -0.71
N ALA A 140 -32.50 -21.78 0.25
CA ALA A 140 -32.26 -23.22 0.18
C ALA A 140 -33.56 -24.03 0.25
N ILE A 141 -34.52 -23.65 1.11
CA ILE A 141 -35.85 -24.28 1.17
C ILE A 141 -36.61 -24.03 -0.14
N ILE A 142 -36.64 -22.79 -0.62
CA ILE A 142 -37.26 -22.44 -1.91
C ILE A 142 -36.61 -23.24 -3.07
N GLY A 143 -35.28 -23.35 -3.09
CA GLY A 143 -34.55 -24.11 -4.08
C GLY A 143 -34.85 -25.61 -4.03
N LEU A 144 -35.02 -26.19 -2.83
CA LEU A 144 -35.43 -27.57 -2.65
C LEU A 144 -36.81 -27.81 -3.28
N ASP A 145 -37.81 -26.98 -2.96
CA ASP A 145 -39.18 -27.12 -3.47
C ASP A 145 -39.25 -27.03 -5.01
N PHE A 146 -38.47 -26.12 -5.63
CA PHE A 146 -38.46 -25.95 -7.09
C PHE A 146 -37.64 -27.02 -7.85
N TYR A 147 -36.49 -27.43 -7.30
CA TYR A 147 -35.49 -28.21 -8.04
C TYR A 147 -35.31 -29.67 -7.56
N MET A 148 -36.01 -30.11 -6.51
CA MET A 148 -35.96 -31.50 -6.04
C MET A 148 -36.20 -32.49 -7.19
N GLY A 149 -35.26 -33.44 -7.34
CA GLY A 149 -35.32 -34.50 -8.36
C GLY A 149 -34.97 -34.07 -9.78
N LYS A 150 -34.89 -32.77 -10.11
CA LYS A 150 -34.76 -32.29 -11.50
C LYS A 150 -33.41 -32.61 -12.16
N PHE A 151 -32.32 -32.66 -11.40
CA PHE A 151 -30.95 -32.79 -11.90
C PHE A 151 -30.48 -34.24 -12.19
N HIS A 152 -31.36 -35.24 -12.14
CA HIS A 152 -30.99 -36.66 -12.36
C HIS A 152 -30.94 -37.10 -13.84
N ARG A 153 -30.92 -36.15 -14.79
CA ARG A 153 -30.91 -36.46 -16.23
C ARG A 153 -29.58 -36.05 -16.85
N THR A 154 -28.91 -36.99 -17.49
CA THR A 154 -27.70 -36.76 -18.27
C THR A 154 -27.84 -37.35 -19.68
N CYS A 155 -27.11 -36.79 -20.63
CA CYS A 155 -26.99 -37.32 -21.98
C CYS A 155 -25.84 -38.32 -22.04
N PHE A 156 -26.01 -39.45 -22.72
CA PHE A 156 -24.98 -40.47 -22.89
C PHE A 156 -24.90 -40.93 -24.35
N ARG A 157 -23.71 -41.35 -24.81
CA ARG A 157 -23.55 -41.97 -26.12
C ARG A 157 -24.16 -43.37 -26.08
N ILE A 158 -25.06 -43.67 -27.01
CA ILE A 158 -25.81 -44.95 -27.03
C ILE A 158 -24.84 -46.15 -27.16
N ASP A 159 -23.74 -45.97 -27.90
CA ASP A 159 -22.80 -47.04 -28.23
C ASP A 159 -21.79 -47.34 -27.10
N THR A 160 -21.23 -46.31 -26.46
CA THR A 160 -20.20 -46.47 -25.41
C THR A 160 -20.73 -46.38 -23.98
N LYS A 161 -21.96 -45.88 -23.79
CA LYS A 161 -22.57 -45.52 -22.48
C LYS A 161 -21.83 -44.43 -21.70
N GLU A 162 -20.83 -43.79 -22.30
CA GLU A 162 -20.15 -42.65 -21.70
C GLU A 162 -21.08 -41.43 -21.69
N VAL A 163 -20.97 -40.61 -20.65
CA VAL A 163 -21.68 -39.32 -20.56
C VAL A 163 -21.18 -38.42 -21.70
N MET A 164 -22.10 -37.82 -22.44
CA MET A 164 -21.75 -36.78 -23.40
C MET A 164 -21.39 -35.51 -22.64
N LEU A 165 -20.12 -35.39 -22.28
CA LEU A 165 -19.52 -34.09 -22.02
C LEU A 165 -19.64 -33.26 -23.30
N ALA A 166 -20.08 -32.01 -23.16
CA ALA A 166 -19.96 -31.04 -24.23
C ALA A 166 -18.48 -30.64 -24.30
N GLU A 167 -17.70 -31.41 -25.06
CA GLU A 167 -16.43 -30.91 -25.59
C GLU A 167 -16.70 -29.56 -26.26
N GLU A 168 -15.83 -28.56 -26.07
CA GLU A 168 -15.92 -27.30 -26.83
C GLU A 168 -15.57 -27.61 -28.30
N ASP A 169 -16.58 -28.06 -29.04
CA ASP A 169 -16.51 -28.58 -30.40
C ASP A 169 -16.24 -27.46 -31.42
N LYS A 170 -15.05 -26.84 -31.34
CA LYS A 170 -14.54 -25.88 -32.35
C LYS A 170 -14.25 -26.54 -33.71
N ASN A 171 -14.41 -27.87 -33.80
CA ASN A 171 -14.14 -28.67 -34.99
C ASN A 171 -15.41 -29.26 -35.65
N ALA A 172 -16.61 -28.88 -35.19
CA ALA A 172 -17.88 -29.35 -35.75
C ALA A 172 -18.39 -28.54 -36.96
N GLU A 173 -17.65 -27.53 -37.43
CA GLU A 173 -18.04 -26.68 -38.59
C GLU A 173 -17.22 -26.93 -39.87
N GLU A 174 -16.24 -27.84 -39.86
CA GLU A 174 -15.37 -28.12 -41.04
C GLU A 174 -15.89 -29.25 -41.96
N LYS A 175 -17.07 -29.82 -41.68
CA LYS A 175 -17.55 -31.03 -42.39
C LYS A 175 -18.86 -30.92 -43.17
N SER A 176 -19.35 -29.69 -43.40
CA SER A 176 -20.45 -29.47 -44.33
C SER A 176 -20.48 -28.04 -44.91
N LEU A 177 -19.58 -27.70 -45.86
CA LEU A 177 -19.84 -26.73 -46.95
C LEU A 177 -18.66 -26.59 -47.93
N ASP A 178 -18.30 -27.69 -48.60
CA ASP A 178 -17.36 -27.65 -49.72
C ASP A 178 -18.08 -27.23 -51.02
N ALA A 179 -18.43 -25.94 -51.15
CA ALA A 179 -18.95 -25.38 -52.40
C ALA A 179 -18.80 -23.84 -52.55
N ALA A 180 -17.61 -23.44 -53.00
CA ALA A 180 -17.36 -22.35 -53.95
C ALA A 180 -17.27 -20.87 -53.48
N TRP A 181 -16.40 -20.16 -54.21
CA TRP A 181 -16.13 -18.70 -54.23
C TRP A 181 -15.39 -18.10 -53.02
N TYR A 182 -14.06 -17.98 -53.13
CA TYR A 182 -13.48 -16.73 -53.66
C TYR A 182 -11.99 -16.87 -54.02
N LYS A 183 -11.63 -16.62 -55.29
CA LYS A 183 -10.27 -16.22 -55.67
C LYS A 183 -10.33 -15.31 -56.90
N LYS A 184 -9.36 -14.37 -56.96
CA LYS A 184 -9.06 -13.40 -58.04
C LYS A 184 -9.84 -12.06 -57.88
N LYS A 185 -9.24 -10.94 -57.46
CA LYS A 185 -8.01 -10.19 -57.85
C LYS A 185 -8.24 -9.24 -59.05
N ALA A 186 -8.19 -7.93 -58.77
CA ALA A 186 -7.60 -6.84 -59.58
C ALA A 186 -8.04 -5.47 -59.00
N SER A 187 -7.34 -4.34 -59.15
CA SER A 187 -5.92 -4.03 -59.45
C SER A 187 -5.74 -2.50 -59.36
N ASN A 188 -4.47 -2.04 -59.40
CA ASN A 188 -3.98 -0.70 -59.78
C ASN A 188 -3.66 0.31 -58.65
N SER A 189 -2.70 1.22 -58.80
CA SER A 189 -1.27 1.05 -59.19
C SER A 189 -0.54 2.39 -59.12
N VAL A 190 0.69 2.39 -58.56
CA VAL A 190 1.86 3.18 -58.98
C VAL A 190 1.73 4.73 -59.04
N LEU A 191 2.52 5.41 -58.20
CA LEU A 191 3.56 6.33 -58.72
C LEU A 191 4.76 6.47 -57.76
N LYS A 192 5.95 6.72 -58.33
CA LYS A 192 7.24 6.95 -57.63
C LYS A 192 7.59 8.44 -57.64
N ARG A 193 8.42 8.91 -56.68
CA ARG A 193 9.78 9.49 -56.91
C ARG A 193 10.22 10.38 -55.72
N ALA A 194 11.53 10.57 -55.56
CA ALA A 194 12.19 11.21 -54.42
C ALA A 194 12.93 12.53 -54.74
N LYS A 195 13.29 13.28 -53.68
CA LYS A 195 14.34 14.32 -53.54
C LYS A 195 14.26 15.60 -54.41
N LYS A 196 14.38 16.78 -53.75
CA LYS A 196 15.61 17.62 -53.82
C LYS A 196 15.73 18.72 -52.73
N SER A 197 16.99 19.05 -52.45
CA SER A 197 17.58 20.10 -51.59
C SER A 197 17.20 21.56 -51.91
N LYS A 198 17.35 22.46 -50.91
CA LYS A 198 17.97 23.79 -51.09
C LYS A 198 18.59 24.34 -49.79
N ASN A 199 19.75 24.98 -49.90
CA ASN A 199 20.29 25.96 -48.93
C ASN A 199 19.96 27.39 -49.43
N ASP A 200 20.03 28.41 -48.55
CA ASP A 200 20.90 29.60 -48.70
C ASP A 200 20.79 30.55 -47.49
N LEU A 201 21.74 31.51 -47.38
CA LEU A 201 22.01 32.42 -46.24
C LEU A 201 21.09 33.68 -46.21
N ILE A 202 21.05 34.38 -45.06
CA ILE A 202 21.58 35.78 -44.83
C ILE A 202 21.08 36.39 -43.49
N ASN A 203 22.00 37.00 -42.71
CA ASN A 203 21.99 38.20 -41.80
C ASN A 203 20.68 38.79 -41.21
N ALA A 204 20.65 39.62 -40.14
CA ALA A 204 21.55 40.03 -39.04
C ALA A 204 20.72 40.90 -38.02
N GLU A 205 21.38 41.66 -37.12
CA GLU A 205 20.83 42.70 -36.22
C GLU A 205 19.90 42.23 -35.07
N GLU A 206 19.83 42.90 -33.91
CA GLU A 206 20.82 43.70 -33.13
C GLU A 206 20.30 43.81 -31.67
N GLY A 207 21.12 44.27 -30.71
CA GLY A 207 20.67 44.44 -29.32
C GLY A 207 21.78 44.45 -28.28
N GLU A 208 22.67 45.44 -28.35
CA GLU A 208 23.57 45.79 -27.25
C GLU A 208 22.84 46.56 -26.14
N ASP A 209 23.38 46.52 -24.92
CA ASP A 209 23.42 47.68 -24.02
C ASP A 209 24.58 47.54 -23.02
N HIS A 210 25.14 48.67 -22.55
CA HIS A 210 26.60 48.84 -22.41
C HIS A 210 27.04 49.58 -21.12
N PHE A 211 28.20 49.21 -20.52
CA PHE A 211 28.92 49.94 -19.42
C PHE A 211 28.14 50.14 -18.08
N THR A 212 28.67 50.52 -16.90
CA THR A 212 29.96 51.06 -16.36
C THR A 212 30.08 50.64 -14.85
N ASP A 213 31.13 50.82 -14.02
CA ASP A 213 32.52 51.33 -14.14
C ASP A 213 33.45 50.77 -13.00
N ILE A 214 34.69 51.27 -12.96
CA ILE A 214 35.87 51.11 -12.08
C ILE A 214 35.79 51.76 -10.68
N SER A 215 36.43 51.14 -9.66
CA SER A 215 37.42 51.73 -8.71
C SER A 215 37.93 50.65 -7.72
N SER A 216 39.08 50.69 -7.03
CA SER A 216 40.11 51.72 -6.78
C SER A 216 41.54 51.11 -6.60
N VAL A 217 42.54 51.94 -6.25
CA VAL A 217 44.00 51.72 -6.43
C VAL A 217 44.79 51.42 -5.12
N ALA A 218 45.87 50.60 -5.21
CA ALA A 218 47.21 50.52 -4.51
C ALA A 218 47.41 50.96 -3.01
N PRO A 219 48.53 50.64 -2.26
CA PRO A 219 49.91 50.36 -2.71
C PRO A 219 50.74 49.28 -1.94
N GLN A 220 52.07 49.27 -2.15
CA GLN A 220 53.06 48.27 -1.72
C GLN A 220 53.86 48.64 -0.43
N GLY A 221 54.52 47.63 0.17
CA GLY A 221 55.53 47.72 1.25
C GLY A 221 55.30 46.63 2.33
N SER A 222 56.27 45.99 3.00
CA SER A 222 57.75 46.01 3.00
C SER A 222 58.28 44.62 3.48
N PRO A 223 59.61 44.32 3.54
CA PRO A 223 60.12 42.96 3.71
C PRO A 223 60.42 42.52 5.19
N PHE A 224 60.93 41.28 5.33
CA PHE A 224 61.51 40.58 6.51
C PHE A 224 60.61 39.74 7.44
N ALA A 225 60.69 38.40 7.26
CA ALA A 225 60.85 37.42 8.35
C ALA A 225 61.35 36.06 7.78
N ARG A 226 62.30 35.39 8.46
CA ARG A 226 62.94 34.11 8.04
C ARG A 226 62.32 32.88 8.72
N GLY A 227 62.49 31.69 8.12
CA GLY A 227 62.24 30.39 8.77
C GLY A 227 61.66 29.33 7.82
N SER A 228 62.40 28.81 6.83
CA SER A 228 63.39 27.72 6.93
C SER A 228 62.80 26.30 7.00
N VAL A 229 63.34 25.41 6.14
CA VAL A 229 63.15 23.94 6.07
C VAL A 229 61.72 23.41 5.77
N LYS A 230 61.47 22.96 4.52
CA LYS A 230 61.46 21.51 4.16
C LYS A 230 61.14 21.29 2.67
N SER A 231 62.18 21.22 1.83
CA SER A 231 62.05 20.89 0.40
C SER A 231 61.65 19.42 0.21
N LYS A 232 60.33 19.13 0.23
CA LYS A 232 59.72 17.88 -0.32
C LYS A 232 58.18 17.88 -0.41
N ASN A 233 57.50 19.04 -0.37
CA ASN A 233 56.02 19.09 -0.29
C ASN A 233 55.30 19.90 -1.39
N GLU A 234 56.02 20.59 -2.28
CA GLU A 234 55.42 21.40 -3.35
C GLU A 234 54.54 20.55 -4.29
N SER A 235 55.08 19.49 -4.90
CA SER A 235 54.34 18.63 -5.83
C SER A 235 53.06 18.05 -5.20
N SER A 236 53.12 17.59 -3.95
CA SER A 236 51.97 17.12 -3.17
C SER A 236 50.88 18.20 -3.06
N SER A 237 51.26 19.46 -2.85
CA SER A 237 50.33 20.59 -2.80
C SER A 237 49.72 20.93 -4.17
N TYR A 238 50.50 20.86 -5.26
CA TYR A 238 50.01 21.07 -6.62
C TYR A 238 49.03 19.97 -7.04
N PHE A 239 49.36 18.70 -6.79
CA PHE A 239 48.46 17.58 -7.05
C PHE A 239 47.15 17.71 -6.25
N LYS A 240 47.21 17.99 -4.93
CA LYS A 240 46.01 18.22 -4.11
C LYS A 240 45.18 19.43 -4.56
N ARG A 241 45.81 20.51 -5.05
CA ARG A 241 45.10 21.68 -5.63
C ARG A 241 44.43 21.34 -6.97
N LYS A 242 45.07 20.52 -7.82
CA LYS A 242 44.52 20.06 -9.11
C LYS A 242 43.39 19.05 -8.90
N GLU A 243 43.56 18.10 -7.99
CA GLU A 243 42.55 17.13 -7.54
C GLU A 243 41.30 17.84 -6.99
N LYS A 244 41.46 18.82 -6.08
CA LYS A 244 40.33 19.63 -5.59
C LYS A 244 39.60 20.37 -6.71
N ARG A 245 40.32 20.89 -7.71
CA ARG A 245 39.71 21.51 -8.90
C ARG A 245 38.94 20.49 -9.76
N ILE A 246 39.54 19.34 -10.07
CA ILE A 246 38.89 18.27 -10.86
C ILE A 246 37.63 17.76 -10.13
N ARG A 247 37.71 17.52 -8.82
CA ARG A 247 36.59 17.09 -7.99
C ARG A 247 35.47 18.14 -7.91
N PHE A 248 35.82 19.42 -7.88
CA PHE A 248 34.85 20.52 -7.96
C PHE A 248 34.16 20.57 -9.33
N THR A 249 34.91 20.44 -10.43
CA THR A 249 34.34 20.39 -11.79
C THR A 249 33.42 19.18 -11.97
N ILE A 250 33.83 17.99 -11.54
CA ILE A 250 33.00 16.77 -11.58
C ILE A 250 31.74 16.94 -10.72
N ARG A 251 31.85 17.55 -9.53
CA ARG A 251 30.69 17.87 -8.68
C ARG A 251 29.73 18.85 -9.36
N ARG A 252 30.23 19.85 -10.10
CA ARG A 252 29.40 20.78 -10.89
C ARG A 252 28.70 20.06 -12.04
N LEU A 253 29.40 19.14 -12.73
CA LEU A 253 28.84 18.32 -13.80
C LEU A 253 27.74 17.37 -13.29
N VAL A 254 28.01 16.61 -12.22
CA VAL A 254 27.05 15.67 -11.61
C VAL A 254 25.78 16.38 -11.09
N LYS A 255 25.89 17.66 -10.69
CA LYS A 255 24.76 18.50 -10.28
C LYS A 255 24.10 19.27 -11.44
N SER A 256 24.55 19.12 -12.68
CA SER A 256 23.98 19.84 -13.83
C SER A 256 22.66 19.21 -14.31
N GLN A 257 21.73 20.05 -14.79
CA GLN A 257 20.46 19.58 -15.36
C GLN A 257 20.67 18.71 -16.60
N SER A 258 21.72 18.99 -17.39
CA SER A 258 22.11 18.16 -18.54
C SER A 258 22.45 16.73 -18.12
N PHE A 259 23.25 16.56 -17.06
CA PHE A 259 23.61 15.22 -16.54
C PHE A 259 22.38 14.44 -16.04
N TYR A 260 21.42 15.11 -15.42
CA TYR A 260 20.12 14.53 -15.05
C TYR A 260 19.40 13.95 -16.28
N TRP A 261 19.22 14.74 -17.34
CA TRP A 261 18.53 14.30 -18.56
C TRP A 261 19.29 13.23 -19.33
N THR A 262 20.62 13.30 -19.39
CA THR A 262 21.46 12.26 -20.00
C THR A 262 21.25 10.92 -19.32
N VAL A 263 21.29 10.85 -17.98
CA VAL A 263 21.08 9.57 -17.27
C VAL A 263 19.66 9.05 -17.46
N LEU A 264 18.65 9.92 -17.40
CA LEU A 264 17.25 9.51 -17.64
C LEU A 264 17.06 8.91 -19.04
N CYS A 265 17.66 9.53 -20.07
CA CYS A 265 17.67 9.03 -21.44
C CYS A 265 18.38 7.66 -21.55
N LEU A 266 19.54 7.48 -20.89
CA LEU A 266 20.25 6.19 -20.86
C LEU A 266 19.42 5.07 -20.21
N VAL A 267 18.66 5.38 -19.14
CA VAL A 267 17.74 4.41 -18.52
C VAL A 267 16.59 4.06 -19.46
N GLY A 268 16.00 5.05 -20.13
CA GLY A 268 14.95 4.83 -21.13
C GLY A 268 15.42 3.95 -22.30
N LEU A 269 16.58 4.26 -22.89
CA LEU A 269 17.17 3.47 -23.97
C LEU A 269 17.54 2.05 -23.52
N ASN A 270 18.09 1.86 -22.32
CA ASN A 270 18.37 0.53 -21.80
C ASN A 270 17.08 -0.28 -21.56
N THR A 271 16.02 0.37 -21.09
CA THR A 271 14.69 -0.25 -20.93
C THR A 271 14.11 -0.67 -22.27
N LEU A 272 14.22 0.16 -23.31
CA LEU A 272 13.78 -0.17 -24.66
C LEU A 272 14.52 -1.38 -25.24
N CYS A 273 15.84 -1.49 -25.02
CA CYS A 273 16.61 -2.67 -25.42
C CYS A 273 16.11 -3.96 -24.74
N VAL A 274 15.70 -3.90 -23.47
CA VAL A 274 15.11 -5.06 -22.78
C VAL A 274 13.71 -5.38 -23.32
N ALA A 275 12.91 -4.37 -23.66
CA ALA A 275 11.55 -4.54 -24.19
C ALA A 275 11.49 -5.09 -25.63
N ILE A 276 12.57 -4.98 -26.41
CA ILE A 276 12.65 -5.50 -27.79
C ILE A 276 12.86 -7.03 -27.84
N VAL A 277 13.26 -7.66 -26.72
CA VAL A 277 13.54 -9.10 -26.65
C VAL A 277 12.26 -9.91 -26.92
N HIS A 278 12.31 -10.81 -27.90
CA HIS A 278 11.19 -11.69 -28.25
C HIS A 278 11.65 -13.14 -28.51
N TYR A 279 10.68 -14.06 -28.49
CA TYR A 279 10.88 -15.46 -28.85
C TYR A 279 11.22 -15.58 -30.35
N ASP A 280 12.11 -16.52 -30.71
CA ASP A 280 12.67 -16.73 -32.05
C ASP A 280 13.21 -15.46 -32.76
N GLN A 281 13.78 -14.54 -31.98
CA GLN A 281 14.44 -13.34 -32.51
C GLN A 281 15.72 -13.65 -33.31
N PRO A 282 16.06 -12.88 -34.36
CA PRO A 282 17.20 -13.16 -35.22
C PRO A 282 18.55 -12.93 -34.50
N GLU A 283 19.58 -13.70 -34.88
CA GLU A 283 20.89 -13.70 -34.23
C GLU A 283 21.57 -12.32 -34.16
N TRP A 284 21.42 -11.50 -35.21
CA TRP A 284 21.99 -10.14 -35.24
C TRP A 284 21.40 -9.25 -34.13
N LEU A 285 20.12 -9.44 -33.79
CA LEU A 285 19.45 -8.69 -32.75
C LEU A 285 19.91 -9.17 -31.37
N THR A 286 20.03 -10.49 -31.18
CA THR A 286 20.63 -11.08 -29.98
C THR A 286 22.04 -10.55 -29.72
N TYR A 287 22.88 -10.49 -30.76
CA TYR A 287 24.24 -9.94 -30.67
C TYR A 287 24.25 -8.43 -30.39
N ALA A 288 23.40 -7.65 -31.07
CA ALA A 288 23.29 -6.21 -30.87
C ALA A 288 22.82 -5.85 -29.45
N LEU A 289 21.85 -6.60 -28.90
CA LEU A 289 21.36 -6.42 -27.54
C LEU A 289 22.41 -6.82 -26.48
N TYR A 290 23.16 -7.90 -26.72
CA TYR A 290 24.30 -8.28 -25.86
C TYR A 290 25.40 -7.21 -25.84
N LEU A 291 25.76 -6.64 -27.00
CA LEU A 291 26.71 -5.53 -27.07
C LEU A 291 26.18 -4.28 -26.37
N ALA A 292 24.90 -3.95 -26.57
CA ALA A 292 24.25 -2.82 -25.91
C ALA A 292 24.25 -2.98 -24.38
N GLU A 293 24.02 -4.18 -23.86
CA GLU A 293 24.07 -4.49 -22.42
C GLU A 293 25.43 -4.16 -21.79
N PHE A 294 26.54 -4.52 -22.45
CA PHE A 294 27.88 -4.15 -22.02
C PHE A 294 28.13 -2.63 -22.08
N VAL A 295 27.65 -1.96 -23.15
CA VAL A 295 27.77 -0.50 -23.30
C VAL A 295 26.99 0.24 -22.21
N PHE A 296 25.73 -0.13 -21.94
CA PHE A 296 24.95 0.48 -20.87
C PHE A 296 25.54 0.22 -19.49
N LEU A 297 26.07 -0.98 -19.23
CA LEU A 297 26.78 -1.27 -17.98
C LEU A 297 28.01 -0.36 -17.80
N GLY A 298 28.82 -0.20 -18.85
CA GLY A 298 29.97 0.72 -18.84
C GLY A 298 29.57 2.17 -18.58
N LEU A 299 28.49 2.65 -19.20
CA LEU A 299 27.96 4.01 -18.99
C LEU A 299 27.42 4.22 -17.57
N PHE A 300 26.70 3.24 -17.00
CA PHE A 300 26.22 3.31 -15.61
C PHE A 300 27.37 3.19 -14.59
N LEU A 301 28.41 2.41 -14.88
CA LEU A 301 29.61 2.36 -14.04
C LEU A 301 30.38 3.69 -14.06
N ALA A 302 30.48 4.35 -15.22
CA ALA A 302 31.06 5.68 -15.34
C ALA A 302 30.22 6.74 -14.58
N GLU A 303 28.89 6.68 -14.71
CA GLU A 303 27.93 7.50 -13.96
C GLU A 303 28.16 7.38 -12.44
N MET A 304 28.20 6.16 -11.92
CA MET A 304 28.44 5.87 -10.50
C MET A 304 29.82 6.37 -10.05
N SER A 305 30.85 6.16 -10.87
CA SER A 305 32.23 6.57 -10.56
C SER A 305 32.35 8.08 -10.47
N MET A 306 31.73 8.82 -11.40
CA MET A 306 31.66 10.28 -11.36
C MET A 306 30.90 10.79 -10.12
N LYS A 307 29.75 10.19 -9.80
CA LYS A 307 28.98 10.53 -8.58
C LYS A 307 29.80 10.30 -7.31
N MET A 308 30.41 9.13 -7.17
CA MET A 308 31.18 8.73 -5.98
C MET A 308 32.42 9.62 -5.78
N TYR A 309 33.14 9.96 -6.86
CA TYR A 309 34.29 10.86 -6.80
C TYR A 309 33.87 12.32 -6.49
N GLY A 310 32.89 12.86 -7.22
CA GLY A 310 32.44 14.25 -7.08
C GLY A 310 31.80 14.56 -5.74
N LEU A 311 30.90 13.70 -5.27
CA LEU A 311 30.24 13.84 -3.96
C LEU A 311 31.17 13.41 -2.82
N GLY A 312 31.92 12.33 -3.02
CA GLY A 312 32.67 11.62 -1.97
C GLY A 312 31.90 10.39 -1.46
N PRO A 313 32.60 9.32 -1.05
CA PRO A 313 31.97 8.03 -0.75
C PRO A 313 30.95 8.11 0.41
N GLN A 314 31.28 8.78 1.52
CA GLN A 314 30.35 8.95 2.66
C GLN A 314 29.03 9.63 2.24
N ASN A 315 29.11 10.74 1.51
CA ASN A 315 27.94 11.48 1.04
C ASN A 315 27.20 10.76 -0.12
N TYR A 316 27.87 9.84 -0.82
CA TYR A 316 27.24 8.99 -1.81
C TYR A 316 26.37 7.93 -1.12
N PHE A 317 26.93 7.15 -0.19
CA PHE A 317 26.23 6.05 0.50
C PHE A 317 25.15 6.49 1.49
N HIS A 318 25.19 7.74 1.99
CA HIS A 318 24.11 8.29 2.83
C HIS A 318 22.76 8.44 2.08
N SER A 319 22.74 8.38 0.75
CA SER A 319 21.49 8.43 -0.03
C SER A 319 21.05 7.02 -0.42
N SER A 320 19.89 6.57 0.06
CA SER A 320 19.34 5.23 -0.22
C SER A 320 19.24 4.94 -1.73
N PHE A 321 18.85 5.94 -2.54
CA PHE A 321 18.79 5.81 -4.01
C PHE A 321 20.18 5.70 -4.67
N ASN A 322 21.25 6.22 -4.07
CA ASN A 322 22.63 5.99 -4.55
C ASN A 322 23.15 4.61 -4.11
N CYS A 323 22.73 4.14 -2.93
CA CYS A 323 23.03 2.79 -2.45
C CYS A 323 22.35 1.73 -3.34
N PHE A 324 21.10 1.96 -3.75
CA PHE A 324 20.40 1.17 -4.77
C PHE A 324 21.11 1.21 -6.13
N ASP A 325 21.46 2.40 -6.65
CA ASP A 325 22.26 2.54 -7.88
C ASP A 325 23.53 1.67 -7.85
N PHE A 326 24.23 1.64 -6.70
CA PHE A 326 25.43 0.84 -6.48
C PHE A 326 25.14 -0.66 -6.48
N GLY A 327 24.12 -1.12 -5.74
CA GLY A 327 23.71 -2.52 -5.71
C GLY A 327 23.34 -3.08 -7.08
N VAL A 328 22.60 -2.31 -7.89
CA VAL A 328 22.22 -2.70 -9.27
C VAL A 328 23.44 -2.83 -10.18
N ILE A 329 24.44 -1.95 -10.05
CA ILE A 329 25.67 -2.02 -10.84
C ILE A 329 26.55 -3.20 -10.41
N ILE A 330 26.71 -3.43 -9.10
CA ILE A 330 27.46 -4.59 -8.58
C ILE A 330 26.81 -5.91 -9.01
N GLY A 331 25.48 -6.03 -8.93
CA GLY A 331 24.75 -7.21 -9.42
C GLY A 331 24.93 -7.43 -10.93
N SER A 332 24.94 -6.35 -11.71
CA SER A 332 25.19 -6.41 -13.16
C SER A 332 26.63 -6.81 -13.52
N ILE A 333 27.62 -6.39 -12.72
CA ILE A 333 29.03 -6.82 -12.88
C ILE A 333 29.17 -8.29 -12.51
N PHE A 334 28.53 -8.72 -11.41
CA PHE A 334 28.51 -10.11 -10.97
C PHE A 334 27.88 -11.04 -12.03
N GLU A 335 26.78 -10.62 -12.66
CA GLU A 335 26.16 -11.34 -13.79
C GLU A 335 27.15 -11.58 -14.95
N VAL A 336 27.84 -10.54 -15.42
CA VAL A 336 28.82 -10.64 -16.52
C VAL A 336 29.99 -11.56 -16.13
N ILE A 337 30.50 -11.46 -14.90
CA ILE A 337 31.57 -12.33 -14.40
C ILE A 337 31.08 -13.79 -14.31
N TRP A 338 29.88 -14.02 -13.79
CA TRP A 338 29.31 -15.36 -13.64
C TRP A 338 29.07 -16.04 -14.99
N ALA A 339 28.54 -15.30 -15.96
CA ALA A 339 28.36 -15.76 -17.34
C ALA A 339 29.68 -16.16 -18.02
N ALA A 340 30.79 -15.47 -17.70
CA ALA A 340 32.12 -15.81 -18.19
C ALA A 340 32.75 -17.04 -17.49
N ILE A 341 32.47 -17.27 -16.21
CA ILE A 341 33.05 -18.39 -15.44
C ILE A 341 32.31 -19.71 -15.70
N LYS A 342 30.98 -19.70 -15.85
CA LYS A 342 30.16 -20.90 -16.10
C LYS A 342 29.22 -20.72 -17.30
N PRO A 343 29.75 -20.73 -18.55
CA PRO A 343 28.90 -20.82 -19.73
C PRO A 343 28.05 -22.10 -19.67
N GLY A 344 26.73 -21.95 -19.67
CA GLY A 344 25.76 -23.06 -19.64
C GLY A 344 25.03 -23.33 -18.30
N ALA A 345 25.30 -22.56 -17.24
CA ALA A 345 24.58 -22.70 -15.95
C ALA A 345 23.14 -22.11 -16.02
N SER A 346 22.21 -22.82 -16.67
CA SER A 346 20.88 -22.36 -17.08
C SER A 346 20.03 -21.70 -15.97
N PHE A 347 19.87 -22.35 -14.83
CA PHE A 347 18.91 -21.94 -13.78
C PHE A 347 19.25 -20.56 -13.17
N GLY A 348 20.51 -20.36 -12.75
CA GLY A 348 20.95 -19.10 -12.14
C GLY A 348 21.01 -17.93 -13.13
N ILE A 349 21.44 -18.19 -14.38
CA ILE A 349 21.58 -17.14 -15.40
C ILE A 349 20.22 -16.52 -15.75
N SER A 350 19.12 -17.28 -15.73
CA SER A 350 17.79 -16.69 -16.02
C SER A 350 17.35 -15.66 -14.97
N VAL A 351 17.61 -15.93 -13.68
CA VAL A 351 17.28 -15.00 -12.59
C VAL A 351 18.21 -13.78 -12.61
N LEU A 352 19.51 -13.97 -12.87
CA LEU A 352 20.45 -12.84 -13.00
C LEU A 352 20.05 -11.92 -14.17
N ARG A 353 19.63 -12.46 -15.32
CA ARG A 353 19.07 -11.70 -16.45
C ARG A 353 17.76 -10.97 -16.12
N ALA A 354 17.07 -11.29 -15.02
CA ALA A 354 15.95 -10.50 -14.53
C ALA A 354 16.40 -9.29 -13.70
N LEU A 355 17.57 -9.34 -13.03
CA LEU A 355 18.08 -8.24 -12.21
C LEU A 355 18.35 -6.96 -13.01
N ARG A 356 18.64 -7.05 -14.32
CA ARG A 356 18.75 -5.86 -15.17
C ARG A 356 17.45 -5.04 -15.26
N LEU A 357 16.28 -5.65 -15.00
CA LEU A 357 15.01 -4.92 -14.86
C LEU A 357 15.06 -3.93 -13.68
N LEU A 358 15.86 -4.18 -12.63
CA LEU A 358 16.04 -3.24 -11.52
C LEU A 358 16.61 -1.89 -11.97
N ARG A 359 17.22 -1.81 -13.16
CA ARG A 359 17.69 -0.55 -13.75
C ARG A 359 16.52 0.39 -14.10
N ILE A 360 15.32 -0.11 -14.39
CA ILE A 360 14.13 0.73 -14.64
C ILE A 360 13.74 1.53 -13.39
N PHE A 361 13.93 0.95 -12.19
CA PHE A 361 13.66 1.63 -10.93
C PHE A 361 14.57 2.83 -10.67
N LYS A 362 15.67 3.01 -11.44
CA LYS A 362 16.42 4.28 -11.40
C LYS A 362 15.50 5.48 -11.68
N VAL A 363 14.48 5.35 -12.53
CA VAL A 363 13.51 6.43 -12.86
C VAL A 363 12.84 6.99 -11.60
N THR A 364 12.59 6.18 -10.57
CA THR A 364 11.97 6.61 -9.29
C THR A 364 12.72 7.77 -8.62
N LYS A 365 14.03 7.89 -8.83
CA LYS A 365 14.87 8.96 -8.29
C LYS A 365 14.65 10.31 -8.99
N TYR A 366 14.27 10.26 -10.27
CA TYR A 366 14.15 11.40 -11.18
C TYR A 366 12.71 11.93 -11.18
N TRP A 367 11.71 11.06 -11.10
CA TRP A 367 10.29 11.43 -11.02
C TRP A 367 9.86 11.69 -9.57
N ASN A 368 9.75 12.96 -9.17
CA ASN A 368 9.39 13.37 -7.81
C ASN A 368 8.12 12.69 -7.28
N SER A 369 7.03 12.65 -8.06
CA SER A 369 5.76 12.05 -7.62
C SER A 369 5.89 10.54 -7.38
N LEU A 370 6.58 9.83 -8.27
CA LEU A 370 6.87 8.41 -8.13
C LEU A 370 7.83 8.14 -6.94
N ARG A 371 8.82 9.02 -6.73
CA ARG A 371 9.72 8.95 -5.56
C ARG A 371 8.95 9.06 -4.26
N ASN A 372 8.07 10.05 -4.16
CA ASN A 372 7.30 10.33 -2.96
C ASN A 372 6.31 9.18 -2.69
N LEU A 373 5.65 8.63 -3.72
CA LEU A 373 4.81 7.43 -3.60
C LEU A 373 5.60 6.22 -3.09
N VAL A 374 6.78 5.93 -3.67
CA VAL A 374 7.63 4.81 -3.24
C VAL A 374 8.12 5.01 -1.79
N VAL A 375 8.51 6.23 -1.40
CA VAL A 375 8.93 6.53 -0.02
C VAL A 375 7.76 6.40 0.96
N SER A 376 6.57 6.90 0.60
CA SER A 376 5.35 6.75 1.42
C SER A 376 5.01 5.28 1.65
N LEU A 377 5.04 4.46 0.58
CA LEU A 377 4.81 3.03 0.67
C LEU A 377 5.88 2.36 1.56
N LEU A 378 7.17 2.68 1.36
CA LEU A 378 8.26 2.15 2.20
C LEU A 378 8.13 2.55 3.68
N ASN A 379 7.63 3.74 4.00
CA ASN A 379 7.35 4.15 5.37
C ASN A 379 6.22 3.31 5.99
N SER A 380 5.15 3.02 5.23
CA SER A 380 4.05 2.15 5.68
C SER A 380 4.44 0.67 5.83
N MET A 381 5.57 0.22 5.26
CA MET A 381 5.97 -1.19 5.25
C MET A 381 6.08 -1.81 6.66
N LYS A 382 6.38 -1.06 7.71
CA LYS A 382 6.41 -1.63 9.07
C LYS A 382 5.03 -2.15 9.49
N SER A 383 3.96 -1.39 9.23
CA SER A 383 2.58 -1.80 9.50
C SER A 383 2.17 -2.96 8.58
N ILE A 384 2.43 -2.82 7.26
CA ILE A 384 2.10 -3.84 6.25
C ILE A 384 2.77 -5.19 6.60
N ILE A 385 4.06 -5.21 6.96
CA ILE A 385 4.77 -6.45 7.33
C ILE A 385 4.15 -7.10 8.56
N SER A 386 3.74 -6.32 9.57
CA SER A 386 3.08 -6.87 10.76
C SER A 386 1.73 -7.52 10.45
N LEU A 387 0.97 -6.95 9.51
CA LEU A 387 -0.34 -7.48 9.08
C LEU A 387 -0.19 -8.67 8.12
N LEU A 388 0.75 -8.61 7.17
CA LEU A 388 1.08 -9.74 6.30
C LEU A 388 1.63 -10.94 7.09
N PHE A 389 2.36 -10.72 8.19
CA PHE A 389 2.78 -11.79 9.09
C PHE A 389 1.58 -12.49 9.75
N LEU A 390 0.56 -11.75 10.17
CA LEU A 390 -0.67 -12.32 10.73
C LEU A 390 -1.43 -13.14 9.67
N LEU A 391 -1.57 -12.61 8.45
CA LEU A 391 -2.19 -13.32 7.32
C LEU A 391 -1.40 -14.59 6.95
N PHE A 392 -0.07 -14.52 6.90
CA PHE A 392 0.78 -15.67 6.63
C PHE A 392 0.67 -16.73 7.73
N LEU A 393 0.59 -16.33 9.00
CA LEU A 393 0.35 -17.27 10.10
C LEU A 393 -1.01 -17.96 9.98
N PHE A 394 -2.06 -17.23 9.59
CA PHE A 394 -3.38 -17.80 9.29
C PHE A 394 -3.29 -18.84 8.15
N ILE A 395 -2.63 -18.50 7.04
CA ILE A 395 -2.39 -19.41 5.91
C ILE A 395 -1.65 -20.68 6.38
N VAL A 396 -0.58 -20.54 7.17
CA VAL A 396 0.19 -21.69 7.69
C VAL A 396 -0.65 -22.60 8.59
N VAL A 397 -1.50 -22.04 9.46
CA VAL A 397 -2.39 -22.83 10.32
C VAL A 397 -3.40 -23.62 9.50
N PHE A 398 -4.03 -23.01 8.50
CA PHE A 398 -4.96 -23.73 7.62
C PHE A 398 -4.25 -24.70 6.69
N ALA A 399 -3.07 -24.38 6.15
CA ALA A 399 -2.30 -25.28 5.30
C ALA A 399 -1.90 -26.57 6.04
N LEU A 400 -1.38 -26.45 7.27
CA LEU A 400 -1.07 -27.59 8.13
C LEU A 400 -2.32 -28.39 8.52
N LEU A 401 -3.47 -27.72 8.73
CA LEU A 401 -4.73 -28.41 9.03
C LEU A 401 -5.23 -29.18 7.80
N GLY A 402 -5.14 -28.58 6.61
CA GLY A 402 -5.45 -29.23 5.34
C GLY A 402 -4.56 -30.44 5.06
N MET A 403 -3.26 -30.37 5.35
CA MET A 403 -2.35 -31.53 5.27
C MET A 403 -2.80 -32.68 6.17
N GLN A 404 -3.17 -32.39 7.43
CA GLN A 404 -3.62 -33.42 8.38
C GLN A 404 -5.00 -34.01 8.05
N LEU A 405 -5.84 -33.29 7.30
CA LEU A 405 -7.19 -33.74 6.90
C LEU A 405 -7.22 -34.41 5.51
N PHE A 406 -6.41 -33.93 4.56
CA PHE A 406 -6.49 -34.28 3.13
C PHE A 406 -5.16 -34.74 2.51
N GLY A 407 -4.06 -34.72 3.26
CA GLY A 407 -2.74 -35.12 2.76
C GLY A 407 -2.72 -36.57 2.27
N GLY A 408 -2.24 -36.78 1.04
CA GLY A 408 -2.24 -38.07 0.36
C GLY A 408 -3.63 -38.61 0.01
N GLN A 409 -4.71 -37.83 0.19
CA GLN A 409 -6.08 -38.26 -0.11
C GLN A 409 -6.55 -37.78 -1.50
N PHE A 410 -5.91 -36.77 -2.11
CA PHE A 410 -6.28 -36.21 -3.42
C PHE A 410 -5.67 -37.01 -4.59
N ASN A 411 -5.79 -38.34 -4.51
CA ASN A 411 -5.27 -39.28 -5.51
C ASN A 411 -6.43 -39.96 -6.23
N PHE A 412 -6.91 -39.32 -7.30
CA PHE A 412 -8.02 -39.80 -8.14
C PHE A 412 -7.49 -40.63 -9.32
N GLU A 413 -8.37 -41.39 -9.98
CA GLU A 413 -7.98 -42.22 -11.13
C GLU A 413 -7.53 -41.37 -12.34
N ASP A 414 -8.10 -40.17 -12.49
CA ASP A 414 -7.85 -39.20 -13.57
C ASP A 414 -6.69 -38.21 -13.28
N GLU A 415 -5.67 -38.64 -12.54
CA GLU A 415 -4.50 -37.86 -12.04
C GLU A 415 -4.73 -37.06 -10.72
N THR A 416 -3.63 -36.73 -10.04
CA THR A 416 -3.61 -35.89 -8.82
C THR A 416 -3.74 -34.40 -9.20
N PRO A 417 -4.72 -33.65 -8.68
CA PRO A 417 -4.82 -32.21 -8.91
C PRO A 417 -3.58 -31.46 -8.43
N THR A 418 -3.22 -30.37 -9.12
CA THR A 418 -2.15 -29.46 -8.70
C THR A 418 -2.47 -28.74 -7.39
N THR A 419 -3.76 -28.60 -7.07
CA THR A 419 -4.35 -27.97 -5.89
C THR A 419 -4.55 -28.95 -4.73
N ASN A 420 -3.48 -29.65 -4.34
CA ASN A 420 -3.51 -30.68 -3.28
C ASN A 420 -2.93 -30.21 -1.93
N PHE A 421 -2.92 -31.13 -0.96
CA PHE A 421 -2.46 -30.93 0.42
C PHE A 421 -1.33 -31.90 0.82
N ASP A 422 -0.61 -32.48 -0.14
CA ASP A 422 0.37 -33.56 0.12
C ASP A 422 1.70 -33.03 0.67
N THR A 423 2.03 -31.78 0.32
CA THR A 423 3.24 -31.08 0.77
C THR A 423 2.91 -29.68 1.26
N PHE A 424 3.70 -29.17 2.21
CA PHE A 424 3.48 -27.84 2.80
C PHE A 424 3.48 -26.68 1.78
N PRO A 425 4.38 -26.63 0.76
CA PRO A 425 4.29 -25.59 -0.27
C PRO A 425 3.02 -25.68 -1.12
N ALA A 426 2.59 -26.88 -1.49
CA ALA A 426 1.34 -27.08 -2.22
C ALA A 426 0.14 -26.66 -1.37
N ALA A 427 0.06 -27.11 -0.12
CA ALA A 427 -1.00 -26.74 0.82
C ALA A 427 -1.09 -25.21 1.05
N ILE A 428 0.04 -24.50 1.13
CA ILE A 428 0.06 -23.03 1.20
C ILE A 428 -0.55 -22.39 -0.06
N LEU A 429 -0.20 -22.88 -1.25
CA LEU A 429 -0.74 -22.37 -2.51
C LEU A 429 -2.24 -22.66 -2.64
N THR A 430 -2.67 -23.87 -2.31
CA THR A 430 -4.08 -24.28 -2.30
C THR A 430 -4.90 -23.43 -1.33
N VAL A 431 -4.40 -23.17 -0.11
CA VAL A 431 -5.04 -22.26 0.85
C VAL A 431 -5.06 -20.82 0.33
N PHE A 432 -3.98 -20.34 -0.29
CA PHE A 432 -3.93 -19.00 -0.88
C PHE A 432 -4.97 -18.83 -2.00
N GLN A 433 -5.14 -19.82 -2.87
CA GLN A 433 -6.17 -19.84 -3.92
C GLN A 433 -7.60 -19.83 -3.33
N ILE A 434 -7.86 -20.59 -2.26
CA ILE A 434 -9.16 -20.53 -1.57
C ILE A 434 -9.41 -19.14 -0.96
N LEU A 435 -8.35 -18.45 -0.50
CA LEU A 435 -8.41 -17.08 0.01
C LEU A 435 -8.56 -15.99 -1.06
N THR A 436 -8.14 -16.22 -2.31
CA THR A 436 -8.46 -15.31 -3.42
C THR A 436 -9.90 -15.48 -3.91
N GLY A 437 -10.57 -16.58 -3.52
CA GLY A 437 -11.89 -16.95 -4.00
C GLY A 437 -11.88 -17.56 -5.41
N GLU A 438 -10.71 -17.94 -5.92
CA GLU A 438 -10.53 -18.52 -7.25
C GLU A 438 -10.72 -20.04 -7.20
N ASP A 439 -11.78 -20.54 -7.85
CA ASP A 439 -12.06 -21.98 -8.01
C ASP A 439 -12.07 -22.80 -6.69
N TRP A 440 -12.35 -22.13 -5.56
CA TRP A 440 -12.35 -22.73 -4.22
C TRP A 440 -13.37 -23.87 -4.08
N ASN A 441 -14.42 -23.86 -4.90
CA ASN A 441 -15.45 -24.87 -4.98
C ASN A 441 -14.94 -26.17 -5.63
N ALA A 442 -14.06 -26.11 -6.64
CA ALA A 442 -13.45 -27.32 -7.21
C ALA A 442 -12.56 -28.04 -6.17
N VAL A 443 -11.73 -27.29 -5.45
CA VAL A 443 -10.92 -27.84 -4.35
C VAL A 443 -11.80 -28.44 -3.25
N MET A 444 -12.93 -27.81 -2.93
CA MET A 444 -13.93 -28.36 -2.01
C MET A 444 -14.56 -29.66 -2.54
N TYR A 445 -14.86 -29.77 -3.83
CA TYR A 445 -15.41 -30.99 -4.43
C TYR A 445 -14.43 -32.15 -4.33
N HIS A 446 -13.15 -31.95 -4.65
CA HIS A 446 -12.09 -32.94 -4.42
C HIS A 446 -11.96 -33.32 -2.93
N GLY A 447 -12.13 -32.36 -2.01
CA GLY A 447 -12.16 -32.61 -0.56
C GLY A 447 -13.36 -33.41 -0.04
N ILE A 448 -14.49 -33.38 -0.75
CA ILE A 448 -15.67 -34.21 -0.46
C ILE A 448 -15.49 -35.60 -1.09
N GLU A 449 -15.01 -35.66 -2.34
CA GLU A 449 -14.82 -36.89 -3.10
C GLU A 449 -13.81 -37.83 -2.45
N SER A 450 -12.62 -37.31 -2.10
CA SER A 450 -11.54 -38.04 -1.42
C SER A 450 -11.93 -38.65 -0.07
N GLN A 451 -13.03 -38.20 0.54
CA GLN A 451 -13.54 -38.66 1.84
C GLN A 451 -14.79 -39.56 1.70
N GLY A 452 -14.95 -40.23 0.55
CA GLY A 452 -16.06 -41.14 0.28
C GLY A 452 -17.28 -40.45 -0.35
N GLY A 453 -17.06 -39.39 -1.12
CA GLY A 453 -18.10 -38.67 -1.85
C GLY A 453 -19.17 -38.04 -0.97
N VAL A 454 -20.32 -37.73 -1.57
CA VAL A 454 -21.41 -36.95 -0.94
C VAL A 454 -21.97 -37.61 0.34
N HIS A 455 -21.89 -38.94 0.46
CA HIS A 455 -22.44 -39.68 1.60
C HIS A 455 -21.53 -39.70 2.84
N GLY A 456 -20.20 -39.69 2.66
CA GLY A 456 -19.23 -39.70 3.77
C GLY A 456 -18.52 -38.35 3.96
N GLY A 457 -18.06 -37.76 2.85
CA GLY A 457 -17.17 -36.61 2.83
C GLY A 457 -17.84 -35.24 2.91
N MET A 458 -19.18 -35.15 3.01
CA MET A 458 -19.87 -33.84 3.06
C MET A 458 -19.41 -32.97 4.24
N PHE A 459 -19.02 -33.58 5.37
CA PHE A 459 -18.48 -32.86 6.53
C PHE A 459 -17.18 -32.07 6.20
N SER A 460 -16.37 -32.56 5.24
CA SER A 460 -15.16 -31.89 4.77
C SER A 460 -15.43 -30.49 4.20
N SER A 461 -16.63 -30.23 3.67
CA SER A 461 -17.03 -28.90 3.17
C SER A 461 -16.90 -27.80 4.24
N ILE A 462 -17.07 -28.16 5.53
CA ILE A 462 -16.96 -27.21 6.65
C ILE A 462 -15.57 -26.59 6.71
N TYR A 463 -14.50 -27.34 6.43
CA TYR A 463 -13.13 -26.79 6.39
C TYR A 463 -13.02 -25.67 5.36
N PHE A 464 -13.50 -25.91 4.13
CA PHE A 464 -13.46 -24.93 3.04
C PHE A 464 -14.35 -23.72 3.32
N ILE A 465 -15.58 -23.93 3.80
CA ILE A 465 -16.51 -22.83 4.15
C ILE A 465 -15.94 -21.96 5.27
N VAL A 466 -15.37 -22.57 6.33
CA VAL A 466 -14.73 -21.84 7.44
C VAL A 466 -13.50 -21.08 6.95
N LEU A 467 -12.65 -21.71 6.11
CA LEU A 467 -11.48 -21.07 5.52
C LEU A 467 -11.87 -19.85 4.67
N THR A 468 -12.84 -19.98 3.75
CA THR A 468 -13.30 -18.85 2.92
C THR A 468 -13.93 -17.73 3.76
N LEU A 469 -14.77 -18.05 4.75
CA LEU A 469 -15.43 -17.04 5.59
C LEU A 469 -14.46 -16.30 6.52
N PHE A 470 -13.70 -17.02 7.35
CA PHE A 470 -12.75 -16.41 8.28
C PHE A 470 -11.52 -15.83 7.58
N GLY A 471 -11.13 -16.44 6.46
CA GLY A 471 -10.04 -15.96 5.61
C GLY A 471 -10.35 -14.62 4.95
N ASN A 472 -11.50 -14.51 4.28
CA ASN A 472 -11.93 -13.23 3.68
C ASN A 472 -12.20 -12.16 4.73
N TYR A 473 -12.72 -12.53 5.92
CA TYR A 473 -12.80 -11.60 7.06
C TYR A 473 -11.41 -11.12 7.52
N THR A 474 -10.43 -12.01 7.60
CA THR A 474 -9.04 -11.66 7.98
C THR A 474 -8.40 -10.74 6.92
N LEU A 475 -8.59 -11.04 5.63
CA LEU A 475 -8.15 -10.19 4.52
C LEU A 475 -8.81 -8.81 4.57
N LEU A 476 -10.12 -8.72 4.79
CA LEU A 476 -10.85 -7.46 4.89
C LEU A 476 -10.33 -6.60 6.05
N ASN A 477 -10.06 -7.20 7.22
CA ASN A 477 -9.49 -6.49 8.37
C ASN A 477 -8.08 -5.99 8.10
N VAL A 478 -7.22 -6.80 7.45
CA VAL A 478 -5.87 -6.39 7.03
C VAL A 478 -5.95 -5.24 6.03
N PHE A 479 -6.82 -5.33 5.02
CA PHE A 479 -7.03 -4.27 4.04
C PHE A 479 -7.53 -2.98 4.69
N LEU A 480 -8.52 -3.07 5.58
CA LEU A 480 -9.07 -1.92 6.29
C LEU A 480 -8.04 -1.25 7.20
N ALA A 481 -7.22 -2.03 7.92
CA ALA A 481 -6.13 -1.49 8.72
C ALA A 481 -5.11 -0.73 7.85
N ILE A 482 -4.67 -1.31 6.73
CA ILE A 482 -3.76 -0.66 5.77
C ILE A 482 -4.39 0.61 5.17
N ALA A 483 -5.68 0.57 4.83
CA ALA A 483 -6.39 1.71 4.26
C ALA A 483 -6.54 2.87 5.26
N VAL A 484 -6.84 2.57 6.54
CA VAL A 484 -6.93 3.56 7.62
C VAL A 484 -5.55 4.17 7.91
N ASP A 485 -4.51 3.36 8.05
CA ASP A 485 -3.13 3.84 8.25
C ASP A 485 -2.68 4.74 7.09
N ASN A 486 -2.92 4.34 5.84
CA ASN A 486 -2.54 5.13 4.67
C ASN A 486 -3.34 6.43 4.55
N LEU A 487 -4.64 6.42 4.88
CA LEU A 487 -5.47 7.64 4.87
C LEU A 487 -5.03 8.62 5.97
N ALA A 488 -4.72 8.12 7.17
CA ALA A 488 -4.20 8.93 8.26
C ALA A 488 -2.85 9.57 7.90
N ASN A 489 -1.91 8.77 7.38
CA ASN A 489 -0.61 9.27 6.90
C ASN A 489 -0.76 10.31 5.78
N ALA A 490 -1.71 10.12 4.86
CA ALA A 490 -1.97 11.08 3.78
C ALA A 490 -2.51 12.41 4.31
N GLN A 491 -3.43 12.37 5.28
CA GLN A 491 -3.97 13.58 5.93
C GLN A 491 -2.90 14.33 6.75
N GLU A 492 -2.02 13.62 7.44
CA GLU A 492 -0.88 14.21 8.15
C GLU A 492 0.08 14.88 7.16
N LEU A 493 0.41 14.22 6.05
CA LEU A 493 1.30 14.78 5.01
C LEU A 493 0.72 16.05 4.38
N THR A 494 -0.57 16.08 4.02
CA THR A 494 -1.22 17.29 3.48
C THR A 494 -1.20 18.45 4.47
N LYS A 495 -1.38 18.15 5.77
CA LYS A 495 -1.35 19.17 6.83
C LYS A 495 0.06 19.74 7.03
N ASP A 496 1.09 18.90 6.97
CA ASP A 496 2.49 19.33 7.02
C ASP A 496 2.88 20.20 5.81
N GLU A 497 2.35 19.89 4.61
CA GLU A 497 2.55 20.71 3.41
C GLU A 497 1.86 22.09 3.55
N GLU A 498 0.62 22.15 4.03
CA GLU A 498 -0.09 23.41 4.34
C GLU A 498 0.66 24.25 5.40
N GLU A 499 1.10 23.64 6.50
CA GLU A 499 1.86 24.33 7.55
C GLU A 499 3.22 24.85 7.04
N GLN A 500 3.88 24.12 6.13
CA GLN A 500 5.10 24.58 5.46
C GLN A 500 4.85 25.74 4.50
N GLU A 501 3.79 25.68 3.68
CA GLU A 501 3.44 26.76 2.77
C GLU A 501 3.07 28.04 3.53
N GLU A 502 2.29 27.93 4.62
CA GLU A 502 2.05 29.05 5.53
C GLU A 502 3.36 29.62 6.11
N ALA A 503 4.30 28.76 6.53
CA ALA A 503 5.57 29.19 7.08
C ALA A 503 6.47 29.87 6.04
N ILE A 504 6.45 29.42 4.78
CA ILE A 504 7.15 30.05 3.65
C ILE A 504 6.51 31.41 3.35
N ASN A 505 5.19 31.49 3.25
CA ASN A 505 4.47 32.74 3.01
C ASN A 505 4.68 33.77 4.14
N LYS A 506 4.69 33.34 5.41
CA LYS A 506 5.03 34.19 6.57
C LYS A 506 6.48 34.70 6.49
N LYS A 507 7.45 33.86 6.08
CA LYS A 507 8.85 34.28 5.88
C LYS A 507 8.99 35.26 4.73
N LEU A 508 8.34 35.02 3.59
CA LEU A 508 8.34 35.90 2.43
C LEU A 508 7.74 37.27 2.76
N ALA A 509 6.62 37.31 3.48
CA ALA A 509 6.00 38.54 3.95
C ALA A 509 6.91 39.32 4.91
N LEU A 510 7.58 38.64 5.85
CA LEU A 510 8.56 39.26 6.75
C LEU A 510 9.77 39.83 5.99
N GLN A 511 10.22 39.15 4.93
CA GLN A 511 11.34 39.58 4.11
C GLN A 511 10.99 40.83 3.28
N LYS A 512 9.84 40.82 2.59
CA LYS A 512 9.29 42.01 1.91
C LYS A 512 9.10 43.19 2.87
N ALA A 513 8.63 42.93 4.09
CA ALA A 513 8.47 43.97 5.12
C ALA A 513 9.80 44.54 5.63
N LYS A 514 10.91 43.80 5.57
CA LYS A 514 12.26 44.31 5.85
C LYS A 514 12.78 45.16 4.69
N GLU A 515 12.66 44.66 3.45
CA GLU A 515 13.08 45.38 2.24
C GLU A 515 12.38 46.75 2.16
N VAL A 516 11.05 46.80 2.30
CA VAL A 516 10.27 48.06 2.33
C VAL A 516 10.75 49.03 3.42
N LYS A 517 11.28 48.51 4.54
CA LYS A 517 11.78 49.31 5.65
C LYS A 517 13.19 49.89 5.40
N GLU A 518 13.96 49.28 4.50
CA GLU A 518 15.29 49.75 4.10
C GLU A 518 15.22 50.77 2.95
N VAL A 519 14.29 50.62 1.98
CA VAL A 519 14.16 51.59 0.86
C VAL A 519 13.46 52.90 1.20
N SER A 520 12.68 53.01 2.30
CA SER A 520 12.23 54.33 2.77
C SER A 520 11.78 54.36 4.25
N PRO A 521 12.49 55.08 5.14
CA PRO A 521 12.09 55.20 6.55
C PRO A 521 10.81 56.04 6.76
N MET A 522 10.43 56.92 5.83
CA MET A 522 9.22 57.75 5.96
C MET A 522 7.91 56.97 5.69
N SER A 523 7.90 56.02 4.75
CA SER A 523 6.71 55.22 4.43
C SER A 523 6.42 54.12 5.45
N ALA A 524 7.44 53.67 6.20
CA ALA A 524 7.31 52.63 7.21
C ALA A 524 6.40 53.02 8.40
N ALA A 525 6.26 54.32 8.71
CA ALA A 525 5.40 54.79 9.79
C ALA A 525 3.92 54.45 9.53
N ASN A 526 3.36 54.85 8.39
CA ASN A 526 1.93 54.71 8.10
C ASN A 526 1.51 53.25 7.91
N ILE A 527 2.37 52.41 7.32
CA ILE A 527 2.10 50.97 7.15
C ILE A 527 2.24 50.22 8.49
N SER A 528 3.18 50.60 9.35
CA SER A 528 3.31 49.96 10.68
C SER A 528 2.18 50.31 11.63
N ILE A 529 1.58 51.51 11.54
CA ILE A 529 0.39 51.90 12.31
C ILE A 529 -0.81 51.03 11.89
N THR A 530 -1.13 51.01 10.59
CA THR A 530 -2.25 50.25 10.03
C THR A 530 -2.12 48.73 10.21
N ALA A 531 -0.93 48.15 10.05
CA ALA A 531 -0.68 46.73 10.33
C ALA A 531 -0.81 46.40 11.84
N LYS A 532 -0.39 47.31 12.72
CA LYS A 532 -0.49 47.13 14.18
C LYS A 532 -1.94 47.30 14.68
N GLU A 533 -2.74 48.12 14.00
CA GLU A 533 -4.19 48.20 14.20
C GLU A 533 -4.92 46.95 13.72
N GLN A 534 -4.63 46.43 12.51
CA GLN A 534 -5.20 45.15 12.06
C GLN A 534 -4.83 43.99 12.98
N HIS A 535 -3.57 43.91 13.43
CA HIS A 535 -3.13 42.85 14.34
C HIS A 535 -3.70 43.02 15.77
N LYS A 536 -4.12 44.24 16.15
CA LYS A 536 -4.84 44.50 17.41
C LYS A 536 -6.33 44.15 17.27
N SER A 537 -6.96 44.47 16.14
CA SER A 537 -8.36 44.11 15.86
C SER A 537 -8.53 42.59 15.79
N LEU A 538 -7.66 41.87 15.08
CA LEU A 538 -7.68 40.40 15.00
C LEU A 538 -7.54 39.70 16.37
N LYS A 539 -6.84 40.33 17.33
CA LYS A 539 -6.74 39.86 18.73
C LYS A 539 -7.91 40.27 19.63
N THR A 540 -8.79 41.15 19.18
CA THR A 540 -9.97 41.62 19.95
C THR A 540 -11.30 41.19 19.33
N MET A 541 -11.32 40.58 18.14
CA MET A 541 -12.54 39.97 17.59
C MET A 541 -13.01 38.82 18.48
N SER A 542 -14.31 38.79 18.79
CA SER A 542 -14.91 37.64 19.45
C SER A 542 -14.90 36.39 18.56
N ILE A 543 -14.95 35.19 19.14
CA ILE A 543 -15.02 33.91 18.40
C ILE A 543 -16.22 33.89 17.44
N TRP A 544 -17.32 34.53 17.82
CA TRP A 544 -18.51 34.73 16.98
C TRP A 544 -18.24 35.61 15.75
N GLU A 545 -17.52 36.72 15.92
CA GLU A 545 -17.12 37.58 14.80
C GLU A 545 -16.13 36.92 13.86
N GLN A 546 -15.21 36.10 14.38
CA GLN A 546 -14.30 35.30 13.55
C GLN A 546 -15.09 34.31 12.69
N ARG A 547 -15.99 33.51 13.29
CA ARG A 547 -16.89 32.59 12.53
C ARG A 547 -17.76 33.33 11.51
N ALA A 548 -18.32 34.48 11.87
CA ALA A 548 -19.15 35.29 10.98
C ALA A 548 -18.36 35.92 9.80
N ASN A 549 -17.08 36.24 9.98
CA ASN A 549 -16.19 36.64 8.89
C ASN A 549 -15.79 35.45 8.01
N GLN A 550 -15.57 34.28 8.61
CA GLN A 550 -15.20 33.06 7.90
C GLN A 550 -16.34 32.57 6.99
N MET A 551 -17.59 32.56 7.46
CA MET A 551 -18.77 32.29 6.61
C MET A 551 -18.95 33.34 5.51
N ARG A 552 -18.70 34.63 5.78
CA ARG A 552 -18.76 35.68 4.73
C ARG A 552 -17.71 35.50 3.64
N ARG A 553 -16.50 35.01 3.98
CA ARG A 553 -15.47 34.65 2.99
C ARG A 553 -15.87 33.42 2.18
N HIS A 554 -16.39 32.38 2.84
CA HIS A 554 -16.88 31.19 2.14
C HIS A 554 -18.02 31.52 1.18
N ASN A 555 -19.02 32.30 1.60
CA ASN A 555 -20.09 32.74 0.69
C ASN A 555 -19.57 33.57 -0.48
N ARG A 556 -18.54 34.41 -0.27
CA ARG A 556 -17.96 35.20 -1.36
C ARG A 556 -17.22 34.31 -2.37
N ALA A 557 -16.41 33.37 -1.89
CA ALA A 557 -15.73 32.39 -2.74
C ALA A 557 -16.73 31.48 -3.49
N SER A 558 -17.83 31.07 -2.84
CA SER A 558 -18.92 30.31 -3.47
C SER A 558 -19.71 31.14 -4.50
N CYS A 559 -19.80 32.47 -4.33
CA CYS A 559 -20.37 33.34 -5.37
C CYS A 559 -19.40 33.53 -6.54
N GLU A 560 -18.11 33.80 -6.26
CA GLU A 560 -17.07 33.98 -7.28
C GLU A 560 -16.92 32.69 -8.14
N ALA A 561 -16.95 31.51 -7.53
CA ALA A 561 -16.99 30.23 -8.24
C ALA A 561 -18.26 30.00 -9.10
N LEU A 562 -19.39 30.63 -8.75
CA LEU A 562 -20.62 30.57 -9.56
C LEU A 562 -20.60 31.55 -10.75
N TYR A 563 -19.70 32.53 -10.74
CA TYR A 563 -19.52 33.48 -11.84
C TYR A 563 -18.44 33.03 -12.85
N ASP A 564 -17.48 32.20 -12.43
CA ASP A 564 -16.44 31.64 -13.32
C ASP A 564 -16.96 30.53 -14.27
N GLU A 565 -18.16 29.97 -14.03
CA GLU A 565 -18.77 28.92 -14.90
C GLU A 565 -19.67 29.47 -16.04
N LEU A 566 -19.90 30.79 -16.16
CA LEU A 566 -20.74 31.35 -17.24
C LEU A 566 -19.91 31.95 -18.38
N GLU A 567 -20.25 31.56 -19.62
CA GLU A 567 -19.70 32.18 -20.83
C GLU A 567 -20.19 33.65 -21.00
N PRO A 568 -19.39 34.54 -21.62
CA PRO A 568 -19.60 35.99 -21.57
C PRO A 568 -20.85 36.54 -22.30
N GLU A 569 -21.61 35.72 -23.01
CA GLU A 569 -22.82 36.12 -23.76
C GLU A 569 -24.08 36.27 -22.88
N ASP A 570 -24.17 35.61 -21.72
CA ASP A 570 -25.39 35.59 -20.88
C ASP A 570 -25.52 36.78 -19.90
N LEU A 571 -24.52 37.65 -19.84
CA LEU A 571 -24.40 38.70 -18.83
C LEU A 571 -25.54 39.76 -18.75
N PRO A 572 -26.29 40.12 -19.81
CA PRO A 572 -27.22 41.26 -19.74
C PRO A 572 -28.64 40.95 -19.21
N ARG A 573 -28.95 39.72 -18.76
CA ARG A 573 -30.34 39.32 -18.43
C ARG A 573 -30.68 39.06 -16.96
N LEU A 574 -29.73 39.05 -16.04
CA LEU A 574 -29.99 38.86 -14.59
C LEU A 574 -29.55 40.06 -13.73
N CYS A 575 -30.25 41.18 -13.88
CA CYS A 575 -30.22 42.29 -12.92
C CYS A 575 -31.60 42.93 -12.78
N PRO A 576 -32.25 42.73 -11.61
CA PRO A 576 -32.72 43.92 -10.90
C PRO A 576 -32.61 43.75 -9.38
N LEU A 577 -31.50 44.19 -8.78
CA LEU A 577 -31.52 44.62 -7.37
C LEU A 577 -30.90 46.01 -7.23
N ARG A 578 -31.58 46.83 -6.42
CA ARG A 578 -31.51 48.30 -6.39
C ARG A 578 -30.37 48.76 -5.46
N PRO A 579 -29.61 49.82 -5.78
CA PRO A 579 -28.44 50.23 -4.99
C PRO A 579 -28.76 50.99 -3.68
N ASP A 580 -30.01 50.94 -3.20
CA ASP A 580 -30.46 51.67 -2.00
C ASP A 580 -31.24 50.75 -1.05
N MET A 581 -30.54 50.19 -0.05
CA MET A 581 -31.18 49.74 1.19
C MET A 581 -30.19 49.80 2.37
N LYS A 582 -30.10 50.99 3.00
CA LYS A 582 -29.36 51.17 4.26
C LYS A 582 -30.07 50.42 5.39
N THR A 583 -29.41 49.41 5.96
CA THR A 583 -29.87 48.80 7.22
C THR A 583 -29.65 49.73 8.40
N HIS A 584 -30.46 49.58 9.44
CA HIS A 584 -30.82 50.64 10.39
C HIS A 584 -29.77 50.96 11.49
N ARG A 585 -28.48 51.12 11.14
CA ARG A 585 -27.39 51.42 12.09
C ARG A 585 -26.44 52.59 11.74
N ASP A 586 -26.53 53.19 10.56
CA ASP A 586 -25.70 54.35 10.19
C ASP A 586 -26.36 55.69 10.57
N ARG A 587 -26.59 55.91 11.88
CA ARG A 587 -26.97 57.23 12.42
C ARG A 587 -25.88 57.69 13.39
N PRO A 588 -25.18 58.81 13.15
CA PRO A 588 -24.15 59.30 14.07
C PRO A 588 -24.80 59.67 15.40
N LEU A 589 -24.24 59.18 16.51
CA LEU A 589 -24.56 59.69 17.84
C LEU A 589 -23.94 61.09 17.98
N VAL A 590 -24.77 62.12 17.87
CA VAL A 590 -24.41 63.47 18.29
C VAL A 590 -24.30 63.48 19.80
N VAL A 591 -23.14 63.88 20.31
CA VAL A 591 -22.90 64.09 21.74
C VAL A 591 -23.11 65.57 22.03
N GLU A 592 -24.18 65.91 22.75
CA GLU A 592 -24.32 67.22 23.37
C GLU A 592 -23.63 67.24 24.75
N PRO A 593 -22.95 68.33 25.13
CA PRO A 593 -22.35 68.47 26.46
C PRO A 593 -23.41 68.89 27.48
N ARG A 594 -23.31 68.37 28.71
CA ARG A 594 -24.00 68.95 29.86
C ARG A 594 -23.15 68.88 31.11
N ASP A 595 -23.09 70.01 31.80
CA ASP A 595 -22.39 70.22 33.07
C ASP A 595 -23.02 69.40 34.22
N GLY A 596 -22.24 69.12 35.26
CA GLY A 596 -22.72 68.48 36.50
C GLY A 596 -23.37 69.49 37.47
N PRO A 597 -23.37 69.23 38.80
CA PRO A 597 -23.04 67.99 39.54
C PRO A 597 -24.20 67.53 40.46
N ILE A 598 -24.02 66.46 41.27
CA ILE A 598 -24.45 66.30 42.70
C ILE A 598 -24.14 64.88 43.23
N LEU A 599 -24.10 64.75 44.57
CA LEU A 599 -23.59 63.65 45.43
C LEU A 599 -24.49 62.36 45.49
N PRO A 600 -24.18 61.31 46.29
CA PRO A 600 -24.49 59.90 45.98
C PRO A 600 -25.59 59.30 46.87
N ASP A 601 -25.92 58.00 46.70
CA ASP A 601 -25.93 57.05 47.83
C ASP A 601 -26.11 55.55 47.51
N HIS A 602 -25.49 54.75 48.39
CA HIS A 602 -25.84 53.42 48.94
C HIS A 602 -26.55 52.27 48.15
N MET A 603 -25.81 51.16 48.06
CA MET A 603 -26.12 49.79 48.56
C MET A 603 -27.24 48.87 47.98
N ASN A 604 -26.77 47.66 47.65
CA ASN A 604 -27.25 46.32 48.09
C ASN A 604 -28.26 45.45 47.28
N ALA A 605 -27.98 44.14 47.43
CA ALA A 605 -28.88 42.98 47.48
C ALA A 605 -29.42 42.32 46.18
N THR A 606 -28.60 41.39 45.69
CA THR A 606 -28.93 39.96 45.41
C THR A 606 -30.38 39.43 45.40
N GLN A 607 -30.59 38.51 44.43
CA GLN A 607 -31.44 37.31 44.44
C GLN A 607 -32.97 37.46 44.35
N ASN A 608 -33.55 36.82 43.31
CA ASN A 608 -34.39 35.62 43.50
C ASN A 608 -34.66 34.88 42.18
N THR A 609 -34.77 33.55 42.27
CA THR A 609 -35.40 32.63 41.31
C THR A 609 -36.75 32.15 41.92
N PRO A 610 -37.48 31.18 41.33
CA PRO A 610 -38.18 31.24 40.04
C PRO A 610 -39.68 30.87 40.17
N GLU A 611 -40.55 31.15 39.20
CA GLU A 611 -41.86 30.47 39.11
C GLU A 611 -42.51 30.50 37.70
N GLU A 612 -43.27 29.44 37.40
CA GLU A 612 -44.15 29.22 36.22
C GLU A 612 -45.60 29.57 36.64
N PRO A 613 -46.56 29.99 35.75
CA PRO A 613 -47.41 28.97 35.07
C PRO A 613 -48.18 29.35 33.76
N LYS A 614 -48.75 28.27 33.19
CA LYS A 614 -49.82 27.98 32.16
C LYS A 614 -51.10 28.89 32.08
N PRO A 615 -52.20 28.57 31.28
CA PRO A 615 -52.34 28.35 29.82
C PRO A 615 -53.68 28.87 29.13
N GLY A 616 -53.76 28.86 27.78
CA GLY A 616 -55.02 28.74 26.96
C GLY A 616 -55.83 30.04 26.66
N PRO A 617 -56.92 30.03 25.83
CA PRO A 617 -57.59 28.89 25.14
C PRO A 617 -58.11 29.09 23.67
N SER A 618 -58.76 28.04 23.12
CA SER A 618 -59.89 28.01 22.14
C SER A 618 -59.73 28.07 20.59
N ARG A 619 -60.54 27.24 19.88
CA ARG A 619 -60.75 27.10 18.40
C ARG A 619 -62.13 27.67 17.96
N PRO A 620 -62.52 27.62 16.66
CA PRO A 620 -63.41 26.51 16.21
C PRO A 620 -63.24 25.96 14.75
N HIS A 621 -63.51 24.65 14.58
CA HIS A 621 -64.27 23.87 13.53
C HIS A 621 -64.23 24.24 12.00
N VAL A 622 -63.87 23.36 11.01
CA VAL A 622 -64.36 22.00 10.52
C VAL A 622 -65.48 22.12 9.41
N PRO A 623 -65.74 21.22 8.40
CA PRO A 623 -65.22 19.87 7.96
C PRO A 623 -64.91 19.64 6.42
N SER A 624 -64.61 18.36 6.05
CA SER A 624 -65.21 17.54 4.94
C SER A 624 -64.42 17.03 3.70
N ASN A 625 -63.63 15.95 3.85
CA ASN A 625 -63.78 14.55 3.34
C ASN A 625 -64.17 14.22 1.83
N PRO A 626 -64.26 12.93 1.35
CA PRO A 626 -63.41 12.43 0.24
C PRO A 626 -64.15 11.65 -0.91
N GLN A 627 -63.43 11.11 -1.92
CA GLN A 627 -63.54 9.71 -2.47
C GLN A 627 -62.83 9.45 -3.83
N THR A 628 -62.63 8.15 -4.10
CA THR A 628 -62.10 7.37 -5.26
C THR A 628 -63.11 7.34 -6.46
N PRO A 629 -62.96 6.57 -7.60
CA PRO A 629 -62.13 5.36 -7.85
C PRO A 629 -61.57 5.05 -9.28
N GLN A 630 -60.77 3.96 -9.32
CA GLN A 630 -60.62 2.87 -10.33
C GLN A 630 -60.74 3.11 -11.85
N ALA A 631 -59.75 2.60 -12.58
CA ALA A 631 -59.90 1.41 -13.44
C ALA A 631 -58.62 0.56 -13.39
#